data_AF-A0A4Y2RXK3-F1
#
_entry.id   AF-A0A4Y2RXK3-F1
#
_cell.length_a   1.000
_cell.length_b   1.000
_cell.length_c   1.000
_cell.angle_alpha   90.00
_cell.angle_beta   90.00
_cell.angle_gamma   90.00
#
_symmetry.space_group_name_H-M   'P 1'
#
loop_
_entity.id
_entity.type
_entity.pdbx_description
1 polymer ?
#
loop_
_entity_poly.entity_id
_entity_poly.type
_entity_poly.pdbx_seq_one_letter_code
_entity_poly.pdbx_strand_id
1 'polypeptide(L)'
;MNNEHADEAGRAARTSDVNIYPCISTEDLRKVIFRVQADQGRIQWESTKYFRSFTHLPKTTETQLLPRRKEILLTRLRTRSLPTKAILFKVGLVSSSLCRQCGTVDSNDHLLLTCIVFDELRNNLRASLGIGALH
;
A
#
# COMPACT_ATOMS: atom_id res chain seq x y z
N MET A 1 -19.18 -35.61 -51.13
CA MET A 1 -20.15 -34.81 -50.35
C MET A 1 -19.54 -34.21 -49.06
N ASN A 2 -18.22 -33.96 -49.00
CA ASN A 2 -17.54 -33.50 -47.77
C ASN A 2 -16.91 -32.10 -47.89
N ASN A 3 -16.71 -31.61 -49.13
CA ASN A 3 -16.04 -30.33 -49.38
C ASN A 3 -17.02 -29.14 -49.32
N GLU A 4 -18.24 -29.29 -49.83
CA GLU A 4 -19.26 -28.23 -49.80
C GLU A 4 -19.70 -27.89 -48.38
N HIS A 5 -19.87 -28.88 -47.51
CA HIS A 5 -20.16 -28.65 -46.09
C HIS A 5 -19.00 -27.95 -45.37
N ALA A 6 -17.75 -28.27 -45.71
CA ALA A 6 -16.58 -27.61 -45.15
C ALA A 6 -16.47 -26.14 -45.62
N ASP A 7 -16.78 -25.89 -46.89
CA ASP A 7 -16.74 -24.57 -47.51
C ASP A 7 -17.91 -23.67 -47.03
N GLU A 8 -19.08 -24.27 -46.81
CA GLU A 8 -20.23 -23.60 -46.22
C GLU A 8 -20.03 -23.28 -44.74
N ALA A 9 -19.43 -24.19 -43.97
CA ALA A 9 -19.00 -23.92 -42.60
C ALA A 9 -17.92 -22.82 -42.53
N GLY A 10 -16.98 -22.81 -43.47
CA GLY A 10 -15.96 -21.77 -43.59
C GLY A 10 -16.54 -20.39 -43.93
N ARG A 11 -17.55 -20.33 -44.80
CA ARG A 11 -18.28 -19.09 -45.11
C ARG A 11 -19.09 -18.59 -43.92
N ALA A 12 -19.81 -19.49 -43.22
CA ALA A 12 -20.61 -19.15 -42.05
C ALA A 12 -19.76 -18.58 -40.90
N ALA A 13 -18.56 -19.14 -40.67
CA ALA A 13 -17.61 -18.66 -39.66
C ALA A 13 -16.97 -17.30 -40.02
N ARG A 14 -16.97 -16.93 -41.31
CA ARG A 14 -16.47 -15.62 -41.80
C ARG A 14 -17.49 -14.50 -41.66
N THR A 15 -18.78 -14.85 -41.56
CA THR A 15 -19.91 -13.93 -41.38
C THR A 15 -20.43 -13.86 -39.96
N SER A 16 -19.98 -14.75 -39.06
CA SER A 16 -20.23 -14.55 -37.64
C SER A 16 -19.39 -13.36 -37.18
N ASP A 17 -20.03 -12.40 -36.51
CA ASP A 17 -19.35 -11.33 -35.80
C ASP A 17 -18.58 -11.94 -34.63
N VAL A 18 -17.44 -12.58 -34.93
CA VAL A 18 -16.49 -12.98 -33.91
C VAL A 18 -15.96 -11.69 -33.35
N ASN A 19 -16.43 -11.37 -32.15
CA ASN A 19 -15.99 -10.22 -31.40
C ASN A 19 -14.53 -10.50 -30.97
N ILE A 20 -13.58 -10.27 -31.89
CA ILE A 20 -12.15 -10.36 -31.63
C ILE A 20 -11.84 -9.16 -30.74
N TYR A 21 -11.97 -9.37 -29.43
CA TYR A 21 -11.49 -8.40 -28.47
C TYR A 21 -9.99 -8.19 -28.71
N PRO A 22 -9.52 -6.93 -28.78
CA PRO A 22 -8.09 -6.67 -28.80
C PRO A 22 -7.44 -7.44 -27.66
N CYS A 23 -6.40 -8.22 -27.96
CA CYS A 23 -5.63 -8.91 -26.95
C CYS A 23 -4.93 -7.85 -26.09
N ILE A 24 -5.58 -7.42 -25.01
CA ILE A 24 -4.98 -6.55 -24.02
C ILE A 24 -3.91 -7.38 -23.32
N SER A 25 -2.68 -6.88 -23.28
CA SER A 25 -1.62 -7.58 -22.56
C SER A 25 -2.01 -7.71 -21.08
N THR A 26 -1.58 -8.79 -20.42
CA THR A 26 -1.82 -8.97 -18.99
C THR A 26 -1.25 -7.82 -18.16
N GLU A 27 -0.19 -7.18 -18.66
CA GLU A 27 0.42 -6.00 -18.05
C GLU A 27 -0.49 -4.77 -18.16
N ASP A 28 -1.07 -4.51 -19.33
CA ASP A 28 -2.00 -3.39 -19.51
C ASP A 28 -3.29 -3.60 -18.73
N LEU A 29 -3.79 -4.84 -18.67
CA LEU A 29 -4.94 -5.20 -17.83
C LEU A 29 -4.65 -4.94 -16.35
N ARG A 30 -3.47 -5.35 -15.86
CA ARG A 30 -3.05 -5.05 -14.47
C ARG A 30 -3.00 -3.56 -14.22
N LYS A 31 -2.41 -2.77 -15.12
CA LYS A 31 -2.36 -1.30 -14.99
C LYS A 31 -3.75 -0.69 -14.90
N VAL A 32 -4.69 -1.14 -15.73
CA VAL A 32 -6.09 -0.67 -15.68
C VAL A 32 -6.72 -1.04 -14.33
N ILE A 33 -6.56 -2.28 -13.86
CA ILE A 33 -7.09 -2.73 -12.56
C ILE A 33 -6.52 -1.88 -11.41
N PHE A 34 -5.21 -1.68 -11.37
CA PHE A 34 -4.56 -0.87 -10.33
C PHE A 34 -5.03 0.58 -10.35
N ARG A 35 -5.22 1.17 -11.54
CA ARG A 35 -5.78 2.53 -11.68
C ARG A 35 -7.20 2.60 -11.13
N VAL A 36 -8.08 1.69 -11.54
CA VAL A 36 -9.47 1.65 -11.05
C VAL A 36 -9.52 1.50 -9.53
N GLN A 37 -8.69 0.63 -8.96
CA GLN A 37 -8.61 0.47 -7.50
C GLN A 37 -8.09 1.73 -6.80
N ALA A 38 -7.08 2.40 -7.35
CA ALA A 38 -6.56 3.65 -6.82
C ALA A 38 -7.62 4.76 -6.86
N ASP A 39 -8.35 4.89 -7.97
CA ASP A 39 -9.43 5.86 -8.13
C ASP A 39 -10.59 5.61 -7.16
N GLN A 40 -11.00 4.35 -7.00
CA GLN A 40 -12.01 3.98 -6.00
C GLN A 40 -11.56 4.33 -4.57
N GLY A 41 -10.32 4.01 -4.21
CA GLY A 41 -9.76 4.36 -2.91
C GLY A 41 -9.72 5.87 -2.68
N ARG A 42 -9.40 6.64 -3.74
CA ARG A 42 -9.40 8.10 -3.69
C ARG A 42 -10.81 8.66 -3.52
N ILE A 43 -11.79 8.20 -4.29
CA ILE A 43 -13.20 8.63 -4.18
C ILE A 43 -13.73 8.32 -2.78
N GLN A 44 -13.46 7.13 -2.26
CA GLN A 44 -13.82 6.75 -0.90
C GLN A 44 -13.19 7.71 0.12
N TRP A 45 -11.89 7.99 0.02
CA TRP A 45 -11.20 8.93 0.89
C TRP A 45 -11.81 10.34 0.84
N GLU A 46 -12.00 10.88 -0.36
CA GLU A 46 -12.58 12.22 -0.59
C GLU A 46 -14.01 12.35 -0.06
N SER A 47 -14.79 11.26 -0.06
CA SER A 47 -16.14 11.23 0.50
C SER A 47 -16.21 11.14 2.03
N THR A 48 -15.10 10.83 2.71
CA THR A 48 -15.11 10.73 4.18
C THR A 48 -15.25 12.09 4.85
N LYS A 49 -15.89 12.12 6.03
CA LYS A 49 -15.97 13.34 6.86
C LYS A 49 -14.60 13.90 7.26
N TYR A 50 -13.56 13.07 7.23
CA TYR A 50 -12.20 13.42 7.61
C TYR A 50 -11.44 14.12 6.49
N PHE A 51 -11.87 13.98 5.22
CA PHE A 51 -11.14 14.51 4.08
C PHE A 51 -10.79 15.99 4.22
N ARG A 52 -11.76 16.81 4.67
CA ARG A 52 -11.58 18.26 4.84
C ARG A 52 -10.51 18.60 5.88
N SER A 53 -10.42 17.82 6.96
CA SER A 53 -9.43 18.02 8.03
C SER A 53 -8.00 17.68 7.58
N PHE A 54 -7.85 16.83 6.56
CA PHE A 54 -6.56 16.31 6.10
C PHE A 54 -6.19 16.77 4.70
N THR A 55 -6.73 17.91 4.24
CA THR A 55 -6.42 18.52 2.94
C THR A 55 -4.96 18.97 2.81
N HIS A 56 -4.28 19.17 3.94
CA HIS A 56 -2.85 19.47 4.01
C HIS A 56 -1.96 18.26 3.69
N LEU A 57 -2.50 17.04 3.73
CA LEU A 57 -1.75 15.84 3.35
C LEU A 57 -1.55 15.82 1.84
N PRO A 58 -0.37 15.41 1.35
CA PRO A 58 -0.12 15.28 -0.07
C PRO A 58 -1.12 14.30 -0.69
N LYS A 59 -1.72 14.68 -1.83
CA LYS A 59 -2.62 13.82 -2.61
C LYS A 59 -1.81 12.64 -3.14
N THR A 60 -1.91 11.51 -2.45
CA THR A 60 -1.35 10.21 -2.83
C THR A 60 0.05 10.31 -3.42
N THR A 61 1.08 10.26 -2.56
CA THR A 61 2.42 9.96 -3.04
C THR A 61 2.37 8.61 -3.73
N GLU A 62 2.76 8.54 -5.00
CA GLU A 62 2.97 7.25 -5.65
C GLU A 62 3.77 6.37 -4.70
N THR A 63 3.26 5.16 -4.45
CA THR A 63 4.00 4.21 -3.62
C THR A 63 5.23 3.83 -4.42
N GLN A 64 6.32 4.58 -4.23
CA GLN A 64 7.60 4.24 -4.81
C GLN A 64 7.86 2.78 -4.45
N LEU A 65 8.25 1.99 -5.45
CA LEU A 65 8.63 0.59 -5.24
C LEU A 65 9.79 0.58 -4.25
N LEU A 66 9.46 0.28 -2.99
CA LEU A 66 10.45 0.18 -1.94
C LEU A 66 11.17 -1.16 -2.09
N PRO A 67 12.47 -1.24 -1.80
CA PRO A 67 13.13 -2.53 -1.66
C PRO A 67 12.35 -3.42 -0.70
N ARG A 68 12.21 -4.71 -1.05
CA ARG A 68 11.41 -5.70 -0.29
C ARG A 68 11.59 -5.62 1.22
N ARG A 69 12.83 -5.42 1.68
CA ARG A 69 13.16 -5.28 3.12
C ARG A 69 12.43 -4.11 3.78
N LYS A 70 12.35 -2.94 3.12
CA LYS A 70 11.65 -1.76 3.63
C LYS A 70 10.14 -1.97 3.63
N GLU A 71 9.60 -2.67 2.64
CA GLU A 71 8.18 -3.03 2.62
C GLU A 71 7.81 -3.92 3.80
N ILE A 72 8.60 -4.97 4.07
CA ILE A 72 8.37 -5.86 5.22
C ILE A 72 8.40 -5.05 6.51
N LEU A 73 9.37 -4.14 6.65
CA LEU A 73 9.48 -3.29 7.83
C LEU A 73 8.24 -2.39 7.99
N LEU A 74 7.81 -1.74 6.91
CA LEU A 74 6.64 -0.86 6.90
C LEU A 74 5.36 -1.65 7.23
N THR A 75 5.19 -2.83 6.65
CA THR A 75 4.05 -3.71 6.96
C THR A 75 4.07 -4.10 8.43
N ARG A 76 5.23 -4.54 8.96
CA ARG A 76 5.35 -4.90 10.38
C ARG A 76 5.07 -3.75 11.33
N LEU A 77 5.48 -2.53 10.97
CA LEU A 77 5.14 -1.31 11.71
C LEU A 77 3.62 -1.07 11.69
N ARG A 78 2.99 -1.11 10.50
CA ARG A 78 1.54 -0.90 10.32
C ARG A 78 0.71 -1.94 11.07
N THR A 79 1.11 -3.21 11.03
CA THR A 79 0.45 -4.32 11.71
C THR A 79 0.91 -4.50 13.16
N ARG A 80 1.74 -3.59 13.68
CA ARG A 80 2.30 -3.64 15.05
C ARG A 80 3.00 -4.96 15.41
N SER A 81 3.55 -5.65 14.41
CA SER A 81 4.25 -6.93 14.54
C SER A 81 5.78 -6.80 14.43
N LEU A 82 6.30 -5.56 14.45
CA LEU A 82 7.73 -5.32 14.53
C LEU A 82 8.31 -6.01 15.78
N PRO A 83 9.42 -6.75 15.68
CA PRO A 83 10.03 -7.43 16.82
C PRO A 83 10.77 -6.44 17.73
N THR A 84 10.02 -5.63 18.46
CA THR A 84 10.58 -4.69 19.45
C THR A 84 11.10 -5.43 20.66
N LYS A 85 11.97 -4.80 21.47
CA LYS A 85 12.48 -5.51 22.68
C LYS A 85 11.39 -5.86 23.66
N ALA A 86 10.29 -5.12 23.74
CA ALA A 86 9.16 -5.53 24.58
C ALA A 86 8.59 -6.90 24.17
N ILE A 87 8.52 -7.20 22.87
CA ILE A 87 8.09 -8.52 22.38
C ILE A 87 9.19 -9.55 22.62
N LEU A 88 10.44 -9.22 22.26
CA LEU A 88 11.57 -10.14 22.42
C LEU A 88 11.81 -10.52 23.89
N PHE A 89 11.59 -9.60 24.83
CA PHE A 89 11.72 -9.83 26.26
C PHE A 89 10.65 -10.80 26.76
N LYS A 90 9.41 -10.65 26.30
CA LYS A 90 8.30 -11.57 26.63
C LYS A 90 8.57 -13.01 26.20
N VAL A 91 9.33 -13.21 25.12
CA VAL A 91 9.72 -14.55 24.63
C VAL A 91 11.12 -14.99 25.09
N GLY A 92 11.75 -14.25 26.01
CA GLY A 92 13.04 -14.62 26.60
C GLY A 92 14.26 -14.47 25.67
N LEU A 93 14.12 -13.80 24.52
CA LEU A 93 15.21 -13.59 23.56
C LEU A 93 16.14 -12.41 23.93
N VAL A 94 15.70 -11.53 24.83
CA VAL A 94 16.51 -10.41 25.34
C VAL A 94 16.30 -10.27 26.85
N SER A 95 17.30 -9.71 27.54
CA SER A 95 17.30 -9.55 29.01
C SER A 95 16.53 -8.33 29.53
N SER A 96 16.13 -7.40 28.64
CA SER A 96 15.40 -6.20 29.03
C SER A 96 14.43 -5.76 27.94
N SER A 97 13.24 -5.33 28.36
CA SER A 97 12.21 -4.74 27.50
C SER A 97 12.45 -3.25 27.21
N LEU A 98 13.49 -2.64 27.77
CA LEU A 98 13.69 -1.20 27.74
C LEU A 98 14.50 -0.74 26.52
N CYS A 99 14.14 0.44 26.01
CA CYS A 99 14.94 1.17 25.04
C CYS A 99 16.28 1.55 25.67
N ARG A 100 17.38 1.39 24.91
CA ARG A 100 18.73 1.73 25.37
C ARG A 100 18.94 3.23 25.57
N GLN A 101 18.16 4.07 24.90
CA GLN A 101 18.41 5.51 24.81
C GLN A 101 17.58 6.31 25.81
N CYS A 102 16.29 5.98 25.96
CA CYS A 102 15.37 6.69 26.86
C CYS A 102 14.91 5.87 28.07
N GLY A 103 15.25 4.57 28.15
CA GLY A 103 14.88 3.73 29.29
C GLY A 103 13.40 3.36 29.41
N THR A 104 12.54 3.79 28.48
CA THR A 104 11.12 3.40 28.43
C THR A 104 10.93 2.04 27.76
N VAL A 105 9.78 1.40 27.98
CA VAL A 105 9.45 0.13 27.33
C VAL A 105 9.50 0.29 25.81
N ASP A 106 10.30 -0.56 25.15
CA ASP A 106 10.51 -0.53 23.71
C ASP A 106 9.35 -1.22 22.97
N SER A 107 8.28 -0.46 22.74
CA SER A 107 7.10 -0.86 21.97
C SER A 107 7.04 -0.15 20.61
N ASN A 108 6.15 -0.62 19.72
CA ASN A 108 5.90 0.07 18.44
C ASN A 108 5.45 1.52 18.67
N ASP A 109 4.53 1.75 19.60
CA ASP A 109 4.04 3.09 19.92
C ASP A 109 5.16 3.96 20.49
N HIS A 110 6.04 3.40 21.32
CA HIS A 110 7.23 4.09 21.80
C HIS A 110 8.13 4.53 20.63
N LEU A 111 8.50 3.61 19.73
CA LEU A 111 9.36 3.93 18.58
C LEU A 111 8.75 5.03 17.69
N LEU A 112 7.45 4.94 17.42
CA LEU A 112 6.76 5.85 16.51
C LEU A 112 6.43 7.21 17.14
N LEU A 113 6.09 7.25 18.43
CA LEU A 113 5.45 8.43 19.02
C LEU A 113 6.32 9.15 20.05
N THR A 114 7.16 8.44 20.81
CA THR A 114 7.79 9.01 22.02
C THR A 114 9.31 8.82 22.12
N CYS A 115 9.90 7.91 21.36
CA CYS A 115 11.33 7.60 21.48
C CYS A 115 12.20 8.77 21.02
N ILE A 116 13.03 9.32 21.92
CA ILE A 116 13.88 10.49 21.65
C ILE A 116 14.78 10.35 20.43
N VAL A 117 15.17 9.12 20.08
CA VAL A 117 16.02 8.82 18.91
C VAL A 117 15.39 9.28 17.61
N PHE A 118 14.05 9.29 17.55
CA PHE A 118 13.29 9.64 16.35
C PHE A 118 12.61 11.01 16.47
N ASP A 119 12.95 11.83 17.47
CA ASP A 119 12.33 13.14 17.65
C ASP A 119 12.59 14.07 16.46
N GLU A 120 13.82 14.12 15.97
CA GLU A 120 14.18 14.95 14.81
C GLU A 120 13.40 14.52 13.56
N LEU A 121 13.33 13.21 13.30
CA LEU A 121 12.54 12.64 12.21
C LEU A 121 11.05 12.99 12.33
N ARG A 122 10.48 12.92 13.54
CA ARG A 122 9.09 13.33 13.78
C ARG A 122 8.91 14.83 13.58
N ASN A 123 9.85 15.66 13.99
CA ASN A 123 9.78 17.11 13.82
C ASN A 123 9.86 17.48 12.33
N ASN A 124 10.74 16.84 11.57
CA ASN A 124 10.82 16.99 10.11
C ASN A 124 9.53 16.53 9.43
N LEU A 125 8.96 15.41 9.87
CA LEU A 125 7.67 14.94 9.35
C LEU A 125 6.55 15.94 9.67
N ARG A 126 6.43 16.42 10.91
CA ARG A 126 5.45 17.45 11.30
C ARG A 126 5.61 18.72 10.46
N ALA A 127 6.83 19.18 10.25
CA ALA A 127 7.12 20.33 9.40
C ALA A 127 6.67 20.07 7.95
N SER A 128 6.91 18.87 7.42
CA SER A 128 6.51 18.50 6.05
C SER A 128 4.99 18.33 5.85
N LEU A 129 4.28 17.90 6.89
CA LEU A 129 2.82 17.73 6.86
C LEU A 129 2.07 19.05 7.09
N GLY A 130 2.75 20.11 7.53
CA GLY A 130 2.17 21.41 7.78
C GLY A 130 1.41 21.53 9.11
N ILE A 131 0.88 22.73 9.36
CA ILE A 131 0.32 23.17 10.66
C ILE A 131 -0.92 22.34 11.08
N GLY A 132 -1.60 21.67 10.14
CA GLY A 132 -2.80 20.88 10.40
C GLY A 132 -2.58 19.46 10.94
N ALA A 133 -1.34 18.97 11.00
CA ALA A 133 -1.03 17.62 11.48
C ALA A 133 -0.92 17.51 13.02
N LEU A 134 -1.16 18.61 13.74
CA LEU A 134 -0.87 18.77 15.17
C LEU A 134 -2.07 19.15 16.04
N HIS A 135 -3.29 18.90 15.59
CA HIS A 135 -4.50 19.13 16.39
C HIS A 135 -5.20 17.84 16.82
#